data_AF-A0A7V6X0T4-F1
#
_entry.id   AF-A0A7V6X0T4-F1
#
_cell.length_a   1.000
_cell.length_b   1.000
_cell.length_c   1.000
_cell.angle_alpha   90.00
_cell.angle_beta   90.00
_cell.angle_gamma   90.00
#
_symmetry.space_group_name_H-M   'P 1'
#
loop_
_entity.id
_entity.type
_entity.pdbx_description
1 polymer ?
#
loop_
_entity_poly.entity_id
_entity_poly.type
_entity_poly.pdbx_seq_one_letter_code
_entity_poly.pdbx_strand_id
1 'polypeptide(L)' 'MALKKNELETYISQGRAMKNLLVRTNIHGKHDRKIKRISNKISRAQKSLAKIK' A
#
# COMPACT_ATOMS: atom_id res chain seq x y z
N MET A 1 -5.33 20.93 -0.54
CA MET A 1 -4.55 19.92 -1.29
C MET A 1 -3.48 19.22 -0.45
N ALA A 2 -2.72 19.94 0.38
CA ALA A 2 -1.67 19.36 1.24
C ALA A 2 -2.17 18.23 2.18
N LEU A 3 -3.36 18.38 2.78
CA LEU A 3 -3.94 17.36 3.66
C LEU A 3 -4.17 16.02 2.95
N LYS A 4 -4.76 16.08 1.75
CA LYS A 4 -5.01 14.91 0.89
C LYS A 4 -3.73 14.23 0.39
N LYS A 5 -2.67 15.02 0.17
CA LYS A 5 -1.34 14.50 -0.17
C LYS A 5 -0.74 13.73 1.00
N ASN A 6 -0.75 14.30 2.20
CA ASN A 6 -0.22 13.67 3.41
C ASN A 6 -0.98 12.38 3.78
N GLU A 7 -2.31 12.37 3.62
CA GLU A 7 -3.13 11.17 3.83
C GLU A 7 -2.75 10.03 2.89
N LEU A 8 -2.50 10.34 1.61
CA LEU A 8 -2.07 9.36 0.62
C LEU A 8 -0.65 8.83 0.89
N GLU A 9 0.28 9.70 1.29
CA GLU A 9 1.64 9.31 1.68
C GLU A 9 1.62 8.40 2.91
N THR A 10 0.83 8.76 3.92
CA THR A 10 0.61 7.95 5.13
C THR A 10 0.03 6.59 4.77
N TYR A 11 -1.01 6.56 3.93
CA TYR A 11 -1.63 5.33 3.46
C TYR A 11 -0.65 4.42 2.72
N ILE A 12 0.19 4.99 1.84
CA ILE A 12 1.23 4.24 1.12
C ILE A 12 2.25 3.65 2.10
N SER A 13 2.69 4.44 3.09
CA SER A 13 3.66 3.99 4.11
C SER A 13 3.11 2.82 4.94
N GLN A 14 1.89 2.97 5.47
CA GLN A 14 1.20 1.90 6.22
C GLN A 14 0.98 0.65 5.36
N GLY A 15 0.58 0.83 4.09
CA GLY A 15 0.41 -0.27 3.15
C GLY A 15 1.72 -1.04 2.91
N ARG A 16 2.86 -0.34 2.76
CA ARG A 16 4.18 -0.96 2.61
C ARG A 16 4.57 -1.75 3.86
N ALA A 17 4.38 -1.19 5.04
CA ALA A 17 4.66 -1.88 6.31
C ALA A 17 3.84 -3.17 6.42
N MET A 18 2.53 -3.10 6.16
CA MET A 18 1.64 -4.28 6.19
C MET A 18 2.01 -5.32 5.13
N LYS A 19 2.37 -4.90 3.91
CA LYS A 19 2.82 -5.82 2.86
C LYS A 19 4.06 -6.58 3.32
N ASN A 20 5.05 -5.88 3.87
CA ASN A 20 6.30 -6.47 4.33
C ASN A 20 6.06 -7.46 5.47
N LEU A 21 5.20 -7.13 6.43
CA LEU A 21 4.81 -8.04 7.49
C LEU A 21 4.18 -9.32 6.90
N LEU A 22 3.20 -9.18 6.01
CA LEU A 22 2.52 -10.33 5.41
C LEU A 22 3.45 -11.21 4.58
N VAL A 23 4.38 -10.61 3.84
CA VAL A 23 5.40 -11.35 3.10
C VAL A 23 6.28 -12.17 4.04
N ARG A 24 6.71 -11.58 5.16
CA ARG A 24 7.52 -12.28 6.18
C ARG A 24 6.77 -13.42 6.87
N THR A 25 5.46 -13.28 7.04
CA THR A 25 4.61 -14.30 7.69
C THR A 25 3.87 -15.19 6.68
N ASN A 26 4.23 -15.16 5.39
CA ASN A 26 3.51 -15.86 4.32
C ASN A 26 3.85 -17.34 4.25
N ILE A 27 3.40 -18.11 5.23
CA ILE A 27 3.58 -19.56 5.24
C ILE A 27 2.58 -20.20 4.26
N HIS A 28 3.08 -21.06 3.36
CA HIS A 28 2.31 -21.76 2.34
C HIS A 28 1.39 -20.87 1.47
N GLY A 29 1.77 -19.61 1.23
CA GLY A 29 0.99 -18.70 0.37
C GLY A 29 -0.34 -18.22 0.97
N LYS A 30 -0.58 -18.44 2.28
CA LYS A 30 -1.82 -18.04 2.99
C LYS A 30 -2.18 -16.56 2.81
N HIS A 31 -1.18 -15.72 2.56
CA HIS A 31 -1.34 -14.28 2.43
C HIS A 31 -1.20 -13.75 1.00
N ASP A 32 -0.97 -14.58 -0.02
CA ASP A 32 -0.73 -14.15 -1.41
C ASP A 32 -1.83 -13.22 -1.94
N ARG A 33 -3.09 -13.61 -1.75
CA ARG A 33 -4.25 -12.79 -2.17
C ARG A 33 -4.25 -11.43 -1.47
N LYS A 34 -3.88 -11.39 -0.18
CA LYS A 34 -3.86 -10.14 0.61
C LYS A 34 -2.68 -9.26 0.22
N ILE A 35 -1.48 -9.84 0.01
CA ILE A 35 -0.28 -9.16 -0.49
C ILE A 35 -0.56 -8.54 -1.86
N LYS A 36 -1.19 -9.29 -2.79
CA LYS A 36 -1.57 -8.78 -4.12
C LYS A 36 -2.57 -7.62 -4.02
N ARG A 37 -3.60 -7.74 -3.18
CA ARG A 37 -4.58 -6.66 -2.96
C ARG A 37 -3.94 -5.40 -2.39
N ILE A 38 -3.05 -5.54 -1.40
CA ILE A 38 -2.34 -4.40 -0.80
C ILE A 38 -1.43 -3.74 -1.84
N SER A 39 -0.70 -4.54 -2.64
CA SER A 39 0.15 -4.03 -3.72
C SER A 39 -0.64 -3.21 -4.74
N ASN A 40 -1.81 -3.70 -5.15
CA ASN A 40 -2.70 -2.98 -6.06
C ASN A 40 -3.21 -1.67 -5.45
N LYS A 41 -3.57 -1.68 -4.16
CA LYS A 41 -4.02 -0.49 -3.44
C LYS A 41 -2.92 0.57 -3.34
N ILE A 42 -1.69 0.17 -3.01
CA ILE A 42 -0.52 1.06 -2.99
C ILE A 42 -0.29 1.68 -4.38
N SER A 43 -0.30 0.86 -5.44
CA SER A 43 -0.11 1.35 -6.82
C SER A 43 -1.15 2.39 -7.23
N ARG A 44 -2.43 2.17 -6.87
CA ARG A 44 -3.49 3.15 -7.10
C ARG A 44 -3.28 4.44 -6.30
N ALA A 45 -2.90 4.33 -5.03
CA ALA A 45 -2.61 5.50 -4.19
C ALA A 45 -1.43 6.32 -4.74
N GLN A 46 -0.36 5.66 -5.20
CA GLN A 46 0.78 6.32 -5.86
C GLN A 46 0.36 7.07 -7.13
N LYS A 47 -0.48 6.45 -7.97
CA LYS A 47 -1.04 7.11 -9.16
C LYS A 47 -1.88 8.33 -8.80
N SER A 48 -2.68 8.25 -7.72
CA SER A 48 -3.46 9.39 -7.23
C SER A 48 -2.56 10.50 -6.69
N LEU A 49 -1.52 10.14 -5.93
CA LEU A 49 -0.55 11.10 -5.38
C LEU A 49 0.17 11.86 -6.49
N ALA A 50 0.59 11.17 -7.55
CA ALA A 50 1.26 11.78 -8.71
C ALA A 50 0.38 12.80 -9.46
N LYS A 51 -0.95 12.73 -9.31
CA LYS A 51 -1.89 13.69 -9.91
C LYS A 51 -2.11 14.95 -9.06
N ILE A 52 -1.78 14.92 -7.78
CA ILE A 52 -1.97 16.04 -6.84
C ILE A 52 -0.71 16.92 -6.85
N LYS A 53 -0.26 17.34 -8.04
CA LYS A 53 0.90 18.26 -8.17
C LYS A 53 0.71 19.50 -7.30
#